data_AF-A0A6C0LBN7-F1
#
_entry.id   AF-A0A6C0LBN7-F1
#
_cell.length_a   1.000
_cell.length_b   1.000
_cell.length_c   1.000
_cell.angle_alpha   90.00
_cell.angle_beta   90.00
_cell.angle_gamma   90.00
#
_symmetry.space_group_name_H-M   'P 1'
#
loop_
_entity.id
_entity.type
_entity.pdbx_description
1 polymer ?
#
loop_
_entity_poly.entity_id
_entity_poly.type
_entity_poly.pdbx_seq_one_letter_code
_entity_poly.pdbx_strand_id
1 'polypeptide(L)'
;MVKYIIKINCTGKKDLTFNGIAIRVARKNLHQSPPDITLGYISCIFPYIKELKIVYKTLNKITIKRLEFHCENETDLSDEDFVHFIEVLKRLGFASEKDVKISYCKIVRYMDDNNVMRDKHDEILAYTFTSLIKIKDSKKQRLRNRSKYSTRVLYICKNLIV
;
A
#
# COMPACT_ATOMS: atom_id res chain seq x y z
N MET A 1 -0.51 -18.78 -7.63
CA MET A 1 0.23 -17.53 -7.39
C MET A 1 -0.30 -16.85 -6.14
N VAL A 2 0.59 -16.46 -5.22
CA VAL A 2 0.21 -15.82 -3.95
C VAL A 2 0.15 -14.31 -4.15
N LYS A 3 -0.80 -13.64 -3.51
CA LYS A 3 -0.97 -12.19 -3.60
C LYS A 3 -0.41 -11.51 -2.36
N TYR A 4 0.37 -10.46 -2.59
CA TYR A 4 0.96 -9.65 -1.55
C TYR A 4 0.66 -8.19 -1.77
N ILE A 5 0.86 -7.40 -0.73
CA ILE A 5 0.63 -5.97 -0.78
C ILE A 5 1.60 -5.23 0.11
N ILE A 6 2.20 -4.17 -0.42
CA ILE A 6 2.95 -3.20 0.38
C ILE A 6 2.03 -2.02 0.68
N LYS A 7 1.90 -1.64 1.95
CA LYS A 7 0.98 -0.59 2.41
C LYS A 7 1.72 0.56 3.08
N ILE A 8 1.33 1.78 2.75
CA ILE A 8 1.76 3.00 3.46
C ILE A 8 0.51 3.80 3.84
N ASN A 9 0.34 4.16 5.11
CA ASN A 9 -0.76 5.03 5.53
C ASN A 9 -0.46 6.49 5.13
N CYS A 10 -1.37 7.14 4.42
CA CYS A 10 -1.22 8.52 3.93
C CYS A 10 -2.43 9.39 4.30
N THR A 11 -2.94 9.22 5.52
CA THR A 11 -4.21 9.84 5.94
C THR A 11 -4.05 11.33 6.21
N GLY A 12 -2.99 11.70 6.92
CA GLY A 12 -2.57 13.07 7.17
C GLY A 12 -1.89 13.69 5.95
N LYS A 13 -2.02 15.02 5.82
CA LYS A 13 -1.38 15.79 4.73
C LYS A 13 0.14 15.65 4.69
N LYS A 14 0.76 15.27 5.81
CA LYS A 14 2.21 15.17 6.01
C LYS A 14 2.71 13.72 6.07
N ASP A 15 1.82 12.74 5.92
CA ASP A 15 2.15 11.32 6.08
C ASP A 15 2.85 10.75 4.84
N LEU A 16 2.47 11.21 3.65
CA LEU A 16 3.17 10.85 2.41
C LEU A 16 2.87 11.89 1.32
N THR A 17 3.93 12.40 0.70
CA THR A 17 3.91 13.31 -0.44
C THR A 17 4.68 12.69 -1.61
N PHE A 18 4.37 13.14 -2.83
CA PHE A 18 5.10 12.81 -4.04
C PHE A 18 5.51 14.13 -4.71
N ASN A 19 6.82 14.36 -4.87
CA ASN A 19 7.37 15.63 -5.37
C ASN A 19 6.79 16.86 -4.64
N GLY A 20 6.68 16.78 -3.31
CA GLY A 20 6.13 17.85 -2.46
C GLY A 20 4.61 17.96 -2.45
N ILE A 21 3.90 17.21 -3.29
CA ILE A 21 2.43 17.22 -3.37
C ILE A 21 1.87 16.09 -2.51
N ALA A 22 0.97 16.44 -1.58
CA ALA A 22 0.29 15.43 -0.76
C ALA A 22 -0.50 14.44 -1.63
N ILE A 23 -0.34 13.15 -1.36
CA ILE A 23 -1.07 12.10 -2.06
C ILE A 23 -2.56 12.23 -1.77
N ARG A 24 -3.36 12.41 -2.82
CA ARG A 24 -4.81 12.63 -2.73
C ARG A 24 -5.52 11.71 -3.71
N VAL A 25 -6.71 11.28 -3.33
CA VAL A 25 -7.63 10.62 -4.26
C VAL A 25 -8.07 11.66 -5.28
N ALA A 26 -7.90 11.35 -6.57
CA ALA A 26 -8.42 12.19 -7.63
C ALA A 26 -9.94 12.39 -7.44
N ARG A 27 -10.37 13.65 -7.39
CA ARG A 27 -11.75 13.98 -7.76
C ARG A 27 -11.81 13.86 -9.29
N LYS A 28 -12.97 13.51 -9.87
CA LYS A 28 -13.12 13.42 -11.34
C LYS A 28 -12.40 14.61 -12.00
N ASN A 29 -11.50 14.30 -12.94
CA ASN A 29 -10.66 15.24 -13.72
C ASN A 29 -9.40 15.83 -13.04
N LEU A 30 -8.92 15.32 -11.90
CA LEU A 30 -7.58 15.66 -11.38
C LEU A 30 -6.55 14.56 -11.68
N HIS A 31 -5.35 14.98 -12.10
CA HIS A 31 -4.18 14.10 -12.21
C HIS A 31 -3.92 13.38 -10.88
N GLN A 32 -3.68 12.08 -10.95
CA GLN A 32 -3.31 11.28 -9.79
C GLN A 32 -1.89 11.64 -9.34
N SER A 33 -1.68 11.69 -8.04
CA SER A 33 -0.34 11.73 -7.45
C SER A 33 -0.16 10.45 -6.65
N PRO A 34 0.81 9.57 -6.99
CA PRO A 34 1.82 9.71 -8.05
C PRO A 34 1.26 9.53 -9.48
N PRO A 35 1.95 10.04 -10.52
CA PRO A 35 1.55 9.87 -11.92
C PRO A 35 1.66 8.40 -12.37
N ASP A 36 0.89 8.01 -13.39
CA ASP A 36 0.90 6.63 -13.92
C ASP A 36 2.29 6.16 -14.38
N ILE A 37 3.13 7.09 -14.85
CA ILE A 37 4.54 6.85 -15.20
C ILE A 37 5.34 6.25 -14.02
N THR A 38 5.01 6.63 -12.78
CA THR A 38 5.66 6.11 -11.58
C THR A 38 5.45 4.61 -11.42
N LEU A 39 4.28 4.08 -11.80
CA LEU A 39 4.06 2.63 -11.81
C LEU A 39 4.97 1.97 -12.85
N GLY A 40 5.10 2.54 -14.05
CA GLY A 40 6.01 2.02 -15.08
C GLY A 40 7.45 1.88 -14.59
N TYR A 41 8.02 2.94 -14.00
CA TYR A 41 9.37 2.89 -13.42
C TYR A 41 9.49 1.87 -12.28
N ILE A 42 8.52 1.84 -11.36
CA ILE A 42 8.52 0.90 -10.24
C ILE A 42 8.43 -0.54 -10.75
N SER A 43 7.59 -0.82 -11.74
CA SER A 43 7.46 -2.16 -12.32
C SER A 43 8.69 -2.58 -13.14
N CYS A 44 9.49 -1.64 -13.67
CA CYS A 44 10.77 -1.97 -14.29
C CYS A 44 11.82 -2.42 -13.26
N ILE A 45 11.86 -1.78 -12.09
CA ILE A 45 12.82 -2.11 -11.02
C ILE A 45 12.34 -3.32 -10.21
N PHE A 46 11.02 -3.42 -9.99
CA PHE A 46 10.35 -4.45 -9.22
C PHE A 46 9.26 -5.11 -10.08
N PRO A 47 9.62 -6.07 -10.96
CA PRO A 47 8.69 -6.69 -11.92
C PRO A 47 7.47 -7.38 -11.28
N TYR A 48 7.56 -7.71 -10.00
CA TYR A 48 6.48 -8.29 -9.23
C TYR A 48 5.37 -7.30 -8.85
N ILE A 49 5.63 -5.99 -8.91
CA ILE A 49 4.62 -4.97 -8.64
C ILE A 49 3.77 -4.80 -9.89
N LYS A 50 2.48 -5.15 -9.78
CA LYS A 50 1.53 -5.13 -10.91
C LYS A 50 0.59 -3.95 -10.88
N GLU A 51 0.36 -3.39 -9.70
CA GLU A 51 -0.66 -2.36 -9.54
C GLU A 51 -0.32 -1.43 -8.38
N LEU A 52 -0.60 -0.14 -8.58
CA LEU A 52 -0.51 0.88 -7.54
C LEU A 52 -1.90 1.48 -7.29
N LYS A 53 -2.38 1.38 -6.06
CA LYS A 53 -3.71 1.82 -5.66
C LYS A 53 -3.65 2.82 -4.53
N ILE A 54 -4.45 3.87 -4.62
CA ILE A 54 -4.77 4.71 -3.47
C ILE A 54 -6.10 4.25 -2.91
N VAL A 55 -6.06 3.61 -1.73
CA VAL A 55 -7.25 3.17 -1.01
C VAL A 55 -7.75 4.28 -0.10
N TYR A 56 -9.03 4.60 -0.23
CA TYR A 56 -9.73 5.56 0.61
C TYR A 56 -10.96 4.91 1.23
N LYS A 57 -11.03 4.91 2.56
CA LYS A 57 -12.14 4.31 3.32
C LYS A 57 -12.55 5.23 4.46
N THR A 58 -13.84 5.51 4.60
CA THR A 58 -14.38 6.26 5.74
C THR A 58 -15.20 5.32 6.62
N LEU A 59 -14.90 5.26 7.91
CA LEU A 59 -15.57 4.45 8.93
C LEU A 59 -15.86 5.33 10.15
N ASN A 60 -17.12 5.44 10.58
CA ASN A 60 -17.52 6.22 11.78
C ASN A 60 -16.87 7.63 11.83
N LYS A 61 -16.94 8.39 10.73
CA LYS A 61 -16.30 9.71 10.54
C LYS A 61 -14.76 9.71 10.50
N ILE A 62 -14.10 8.58 10.74
CA ILE A 62 -12.65 8.42 10.56
C ILE A 62 -12.38 8.04 9.11
N THR A 63 -11.57 8.86 8.43
CA THR A 63 -11.12 8.55 7.07
C THR A 63 -9.73 7.94 7.12
N ILE A 64 -9.55 6.83 6.43
CA ILE A 64 -8.28 6.14 6.23
C ILE A 64 -7.90 6.29 4.76
N LYS A 65 -6.67 6.74 4.51
CA LYS A 65 -6.05 6.75 3.19
C LYS A 65 -4.78 5.92 3.21
N ARG A 66 -4.58 5.10 2.18
CA ARG A 66 -3.39 4.25 2.03
C ARG A 66 -2.91 4.24 0.59
N LEU A 67 -1.61 4.22 0.41
CA LEU A 67 -0.97 3.81 -0.83
C LEU A 67 -0.69 2.31 -0.74
N GLU A 68 -1.10 1.56 -1.75
CA GLU A 68 -0.99 0.11 -1.82
C GLU A 68 -0.32 -0.31 -3.13
N PHE A 69 0.78 -1.05 -3.03
CA PHE A 69 1.43 -1.71 -4.16
C PHE A 69 1.04 -3.18 -4.13
N HIS A 70 0.29 -3.64 -5.13
CA HIS A 70 -0.11 -5.04 -5.24
C HIS A 70 0.98 -5.82 -5.97
N CYS A 71 1.44 -6.86 -5.30
CA CYS A 71 2.56 -7.68 -5.73
C CYS A 71 2.08 -9.09 -6.05
N GLU A 72 2.64 -9.66 -7.11
CA GLU A 72 2.48 -11.05 -7.50
C GLU A 72 3.85 -11.71 -7.43
N ASN A 73 4.04 -12.56 -6.41
CA ASN A 73 5.32 -13.20 -6.12
C ASN A 73 5.14 -14.71 -5.91
N GLU A 74 6.19 -15.45 -6.25
CA GLU A 74 6.33 -16.87 -5.90
C GLU A 74 6.91 -17.06 -4.48
N THR A 75 7.69 -16.08 -4.01
CA THR A 75 8.38 -16.09 -2.71
C THR A 75 8.15 -14.80 -1.90
N ASP A 76 8.40 -14.85 -0.60
CA ASP A 76 8.34 -13.66 0.26
C ASP A 76 9.55 -12.73 -0.03
N LEU A 77 9.34 -11.42 0.04
CA LEU A 77 10.43 -10.44 -0.06
C LEU A 77 11.37 -10.57 1.13
N SER A 78 12.68 -10.50 0.86
CA SER A 78 13.68 -10.39 1.91
C SER A 78 13.61 -9.02 2.60
N ASP A 79 14.19 -8.92 3.80
CA ASP A 79 14.35 -7.63 4.49
C ASP A 79 15.14 -6.64 3.63
N GLU A 80 16.20 -7.09 2.95
CA GLU A 80 17.05 -6.27 2.10
C GLU A 80 16.29 -5.73 0.88
N ASP A 81 15.54 -6.59 0.18
CA ASP A 81 14.71 -6.18 -0.96
C ASP A 81 13.62 -5.20 -0.54
N PHE A 82 13.04 -5.41 0.64
CA PHE A 82 12.01 -4.52 1.16
C PHE A 82 12.57 -3.15 1.54
N VAL A 83 13.75 -3.09 2.15
CA VAL A 83 14.46 -1.83 2.41
C VAL A 83 14.82 -1.14 1.09
N HIS A 84 15.35 -1.88 0.12
CA HIS A 84 15.70 -1.36 -1.19
C HIS A 84 14.48 -0.74 -1.90
N PHE A 85 13.31 -1.40 -1.81
CA PHE A 85 12.05 -0.84 -2.29
C PHE A 85 11.73 0.53 -1.67
N ILE A 86 11.85 0.67 -0.35
CA ILE A 86 11.58 1.94 0.34
C ILE A 86 12.54 3.04 -0.14
N GLU A 87 13.81 2.71 -0.33
CA GLU A 87 14.81 3.66 -0.84
C GLU A 87 14.51 4.11 -2.28
N VAL A 88 14.11 3.19 -3.15
CA VAL A 88 13.71 3.52 -4.52
C VAL A 88 12.50 4.46 -4.52
N LEU A 89 11.50 4.23 -3.66
CA LEU A 89 10.39 5.18 -3.51
C LEU A 89 10.90 6.58 -3.13
N LYS A 90 11.82 6.69 -2.19
CA LYS A 90 12.40 8.00 -1.82
C LYS A 90 13.08 8.68 -3.01
N ARG A 91 13.85 7.94 -3.79
CA ARG A 91 14.54 8.45 -5.00
C ARG A 91 13.56 8.90 -6.08
N LEU A 92 12.41 8.23 -6.21
CA LEU A 92 11.35 8.60 -7.14
C LEU A 92 10.56 9.85 -6.70
N GLY A 93 10.84 10.39 -5.51
CA GLY A 93 10.21 11.62 -5.01
C GLY A 93 9.14 11.41 -3.94
N PHE A 94 8.98 10.19 -3.42
CA PHE A 94 8.12 9.96 -2.26
C PHE A 94 8.81 10.46 -0.99
N ALA A 95 8.12 11.28 -0.21
CA ALA A 95 8.65 11.83 1.04
C ALA A 95 7.60 11.84 2.15
N SER A 96 8.05 11.85 3.40
CA SER A 96 7.21 12.03 4.57
C SER A 96 7.96 12.87 5.61
N GLU A 97 7.27 13.82 6.24
CA GLU A 97 7.84 14.61 7.34
C GLU A 97 7.89 13.81 8.66
N LYS A 98 7.19 12.67 8.74
CA LYS A 98 7.09 11.85 9.94
C LYS A 98 7.45 10.40 9.65
N ASP A 99 7.86 9.68 10.69
CA ASP A 99 8.00 8.24 10.60
C ASP A 99 6.63 7.56 10.47
N VAL A 100 6.29 7.27 9.22
CA VAL A 100 5.07 6.54 8.85
C VAL A 100 5.40 5.07 8.68
N LYS A 101 4.51 4.20 9.17
CA LYS A 101 4.64 2.76 8.98
C LYS A 101 4.44 2.38 7.51
N ILE A 102 5.41 1.68 6.94
CA ILE A 102 5.28 0.90 5.71
C ILE A 102 5.31 -0.58 6.06
N SER A 103 4.42 -1.38 5.47
CA SER A 103 4.40 -2.82 5.72
C SER A 103 4.17 -3.69 4.49
N TYR A 104 4.85 -4.82 4.45
CA TYR A 104 4.64 -5.89 3.49
C TYR A 104 3.69 -6.93 4.10
N CYS A 105 2.63 -7.27 3.39
CA CYS A 105 1.64 -8.22 3.88
C CYS A 105 1.31 -9.29 2.84
N LYS A 106 1.06 -10.51 3.32
CA LYS A 106 0.43 -11.59 2.54
C LYS A 106 -1.08 -11.49 2.63
N ILE A 107 -1.77 -11.65 1.50
CA ILE A 107 -3.22 -11.70 1.44
C ILE A 107 -3.66 -13.16 1.58
N VAL A 108 -4.33 -13.46 2.70
CA VAL A 108 -4.87 -14.79 3.00
C VAL A 108 -6.39 -14.74 2.90
N ARG A 109 -6.97 -15.56 2.03
CA ARG A 109 -8.41 -15.70 1.90
C ARG A 109 -8.95 -16.64 2.98
N TYR A 110 -10.08 -16.29 3.56
CA TYR A 110 -10.78 -17.14 4.53
C TYR A 110 -12.30 -16.96 4.39
N MET A 111 -13.06 -17.99 4.74
CA MET A 111 -14.50 -17.89 4.92
C MET A 111 -14.81 -17.35 6.31
N ASP A 112 -15.61 -16.28 6.38
CA ASP A 112 -16.12 -15.79 7.68
C ASP A 112 -17.29 -16.63 8.20
N ASP A 113 -17.71 -16.36 9.45
CA ASP A 113 -18.82 -17.06 10.12
C ASP A 113 -20.15 -17.01 9.32
N ASN A 114 -20.27 -16.14 8.31
CA ASN A 114 -21.46 -16.00 7.46
C ASN A 114 -21.25 -16.58 6.04
N ASN A 115 -20.24 -17.44 5.85
CA ASN A 115 -19.86 -18.01 4.55
C ASN A 115 -19.51 -16.97 3.48
N VAL A 116 -19.05 -15.78 3.89
CA VAL A 116 -18.55 -14.76 2.96
C VAL A 116 -17.04 -14.89 2.85
N MET A 117 -16.53 -15.02 1.63
CA MET A 117 -15.09 -14.95 1.38
C MET A 117 -14.55 -13.56 1.74
N ARG A 118 -13.56 -13.53 2.62
CA ARG A 118 -12.87 -12.33 3.10
C ARG A 118 -11.38 -12.44 2.87
N ASP A 119 -10.75 -11.28 2.68
CA ASP A 119 -9.30 -11.17 2.65
C ASP A 119 -8.79 -10.74 4.03
N LYS A 120 -7.78 -11.46 4.52
CA LYS A 120 -6.99 -11.13 5.70
C LYS A 120 -5.60 -10.71 5.26
N HIS A 121 -5.09 -9.63 5.84
CA HIS A 121 -3.75 -9.15 5.58
C HIS A 121 -2.86 -9.54 6.75
N ASP A 122 -2.00 -10.54 6.53
CA ASP A 122 -0.99 -10.94 7.50
C ASP A 122 0.30 -10.18 7.21
N GLU A 123 0.74 -9.37 8.18
CA GLU A 123 1.94 -8.55 8.07
C GLU A 123 3.19 -9.44 8.24
N ILE A 124 4.14 -9.31 7.31
CA ILE A 124 5.39 -10.07 7.28
C ILE A 124 6.55 -9.15 7.69
N LEU A 125 6.63 -7.96 7.10
CA LEU A 125 7.65 -6.95 7.38
C LEU A 125 7.00 -5.61 7.69
N ALA A 126 7.61 -4.85 8.59
CA ALA A 126 7.18 -3.50 8.93
C ALA A 126 8.38 -2.63 9.26
N TYR A 127 8.41 -1.42 8.68
CA TYR A 127 9.48 -0.45 8.84
C TYR A 127 8.91 0.96 9.00
N THR A 128 9.68 1.86 9.61
CA THR A 128 9.45 3.29 9.49
C THR A 128 9.94 3.78 8.14
N PHE A 129 9.10 4.52 7.42
CA PHE A 129 9.41 4.97 6.06
C PHE A 129 10.63 5.90 6.04
N THR A 130 10.68 6.91 6.91
CA THR A 130 11.75 7.91 6.89
C THR A 130 13.04 7.36 7.49
N SER A 131 13.00 6.82 8.71
CA SER A 131 14.20 6.33 9.42
C SER A 131 14.66 4.91 9.06
N LEU A 132 13.89 4.12 8.29
CA LEU A 132 14.21 2.72 7.93
C LEU A 132 14.45 1.80 9.14
N ILE A 133 13.85 2.13 10.28
CA ILE A 133 13.93 1.33 11.50
C ILE A 133 12.90 0.19 11.39
N LYS A 134 13.38 -1.05 11.52
CA LYS A 134 12.51 -2.24 11.56
C LYS A 134 11.61 -2.18 12.79
N ILE A 135 10.31 -2.26 12.56
CA ILE A 135 9.31 -2.30 13.63
C ILE A 135 9.16 -3.77 14.05
N LYS A 136 9.66 -4.13 15.22
CA LYS A 136 9.49 -5.47 15.77
C LYS A 136 8.01 -5.74 16.08
N ASP A 137 7.55 -6.93 15.74
CA ASP A 137 6.21 -7.40 16.07
C ASP A 137 6.01 -7.41 17.59
N SER A 138 5.28 -6.43 18.10
CA SER A 138 4.61 -6.60 19.38
C SER A 138 3.42 -7.51 19.11
N LYS A 139 3.50 -8.77 19.54
CA LYS A 139 2.39 -9.75 19.49
C LYS A 139 1.10 -9.09 19.98
N LYS A 140 0.26 -8.56 19.08
CA LYS A 140 -1.03 -7.98 19.44
C LYS A 140 -2.12 -9.04 19.30
N GLN A 141 -2.67 -9.41 20.46
CA GLN A 141 -3.93 -10.15 20.58
C GLN A 141 -5.00 -9.53 19.66
N ARG A 142 -5.61 -10.37 18.83
CA ARG A 142 -6.63 -9.98 17.85
C ARG A 142 -7.97 -9.71 18.55
N LEU A 143 -8.43 -8.47 18.52
CA LEU A 143 -9.86 -8.18 18.64
C LEU A 143 -10.51 -8.42 17.26
N ARG A 144 -11.43 -9.39 17.19
CA ARG A 144 -12.22 -9.71 15.99
C ARG A 144 -13.10 -8.50 15.63
N ASN A 145 -12.76 -7.79 14.56
CA ASN A 145 -13.55 -6.65 14.09
C ASN A 145 -14.55 -7.11 12.99
N ARG A 146 -15.83 -7.26 13.37
CA ARG A 146 -16.96 -7.65 12.49
C ARG A 146 -17.57 -6.43 11.77
N SER A 147 -16.82 -5.70 10.95
CA SER A 147 -17.40 -4.58 10.18
C SER A 147 -17.58 -4.90 8.69
N LYS A 148 -18.74 -4.51 8.13
CA LYS A 148 -19.04 -4.57 6.70
C LYS A 148 -18.31 -3.39 6.01
N TYR A 149 -17.35 -3.69 5.14
CA TYR A 149 -16.60 -2.70 4.37
C TYR A 149 -17.23 -2.47 3.00
N SER A 150 -17.20 -1.23 2.52
CA SER A 150 -17.28 -0.95 1.08
C SER A 150 -15.87 -0.62 0.57
N THR A 151 -15.44 -1.31 -0.49
CA THR A 151 -14.15 -1.09 -1.16
C THR A 151 -14.46 -0.61 -2.57
N ARG A 152 -13.95 0.56 -2.97
CA ARG A 152 -14.00 0.99 -4.36
C ARG A 152 -12.64 0.73 -4.99
N VAL A 153 -12.62 -0.15 -5.99
CA VAL A 153 -11.45 -0.37 -6.85
C VAL A 153 -11.39 0.81 -7.82
N LEU A 154 -10.29 1.55 -7.82
CA LEU A 154 -10.02 2.51 -8.87
C LEU A 154 -9.29 1.75 -9.98
N TYR A 155 -9.89 1.72 -11.16
CA TYR A 155 -9.24 1.21 -12.36
C TYR A 155 -8.09 2.17 -12.70
N ILE A 156 -6.87 1.63 -12.73
CA ILE A 156 -5.77 2.31 -13.41
C ILE A 156 -6.11 2.32 -14.90
N CYS A 157 -5.86 3.44 -15.57
CA CYS A 157 -5.94 3.52 -17.02
C CYS A 157 -5.04 2.44 -17.63
N LYS A 158 -5.64 1.33 -18.08
CA LYS A 158 -5.05 0.49 -19.10
C LYS A 158 -5.02 1.31 -20.37
N ASN A 159 -3.94 2.03 -20.63
CA ASN A 159 -3.57 2.46 -21.96
C ASN A 159 -2.08 2.80 -21.96
N LEU A 160 -1.28 1.85 -22.45
CA LEU A 160 -0.22 2.13 -23.40
C LEU A 160 -0.06 0.85 -24.25
N ILE A 161 -0.62 0.94 -25.45
CA ILE A 161 -0.11 0.24 -26.63
C ILE A 161 1.35 0.73 -26.76
N VAL A 162 2.30 -0.22 -26.77
CA VAL A 162 3.70 0.03 -27.17
C VAL A 162 3.74 0.18 -28.68
#